data_AF-A0A9P6A636-F1
#
_entry.id   AF-A0A9P6A636-F1
#
_cell.length_a   1.000
_cell.length_b   1.000
_cell.length_c   1.000
_cell.angle_alpha   90.00
_cell.angle_beta   90.00
_cell.angle_gamma   90.00
#
_symmetry.space_group_name_H-M   'P 1'
#
loop_
_entity.id
_entity.type
_entity.pdbx_description
1 polymer ?
#
loop_
_entity_poly.entity_id
_entity_poly.type
_entity_poly.pdbx_seq_one_letter_code
_entity_poly.pdbx_strand_id
1 'polypeptide(L)'
;MPLAIDLLNPSADYERKQHKLKRLVQSPNSYFMDVKCSGCFAITTVFSHAQTVVLCGSCSSVLCQPTGGKARLTEGACSSLRAIPSTHILIHPSTHPGSSYRRKN
;
A
#
# COMPACT_ATOMS: atom_id res chain seq x y z
N MET A 1 -8.92 -24.05 31.61
CA MET A 1 -9.54 -24.01 30.27
C MET A 1 -9.64 -22.55 29.88
N PRO A 2 -9.04 -22.06 28.79
CA PRO A 2 -9.32 -20.70 28.37
C PRO A 2 -10.82 -20.63 28.07
N LEU A 3 -11.46 -19.56 28.52
CA LEU A 3 -12.85 -19.21 28.21
C LEU A 3 -13.06 -19.35 26.70
N ALA A 4 -14.27 -19.77 26.30
CA ALA A 4 -14.65 -20.01 24.91
C ALA A 4 -14.16 -18.84 24.01
N ILE A 5 -13.34 -19.16 23.01
CA ILE A 5 -12.83 -18.16 22.06
C ILE A 5 -14.01 -17.72 21.20
N ASP A 6 -14.34 -16.43 21.22
CA ASP A 6 -15.34 -15.86 20.31
C ASP A 6 -14.79 -15.84 18.88
N LEU A 7 -15.22 -16.83 18.09
CA LEU A 7 -14.82 -17.01 16.69
C LEU A 7 -15.51 -16.03 15.74
N LEU A 8 -16.65 -15.47 16.15
CA LEU A 8 -17.46 -14.60 15.30
C LEU A 8 -16.96 -13.15 15.37
N ASN A 9 -16.44 -12.73 16.53
CA ASN A 9 -15.93 -11.37 16.74
C ASN A 9 -14.51 -11.38 17.31
N PRO A 10 -13.51 -11.85 16.55
CA PRO A 10 -12.11 -11.82 16.98
C PRO A 10 -11.62 -10.38 17.19
N SER A 11 -10.71 -10.17 18.15
CA SER A 11 -10.11 -8.85 18.37
C SER A 11 -9.18 -8.46 17.22
N ALA A 12 -9.07 -7.15 16.94
CA ALA A 12 -8.22 -6.65 15.87
C ALA A 12 -6.74 -7.06 16.00
N ASP A 13 -6.22 -7.15 17.23
CA ASP A 13 -4.86 -7.62 17.50
C ASP A 13 -4.68 -9.10 17.18
N TYR A 14 -5.72 -9.91 17.38
CA TYR A 14 -5.70 -11.31 17.01
C TYR A 14 -5.66 -11.47 15.48
N GLU A 15 -6.51 -10.74 14.75
CA GLU A 15 -6.55 -10.80 13.29
C GLU A 15 -5.25 -10.32 12.61
N ARG A 16 -4.57 -9.32 13.20
CA ARG A 16 -3.28 -8.82 12.71
C ARG A 16 -2.16 -9.85 12.82
N LYS A 17 -2.19 -10.71 13.85
CA LYS A 17 -1.22 -11.79 14.06
C LYS A 17 -1.47 -12.98 13.14
N GLN A 18 -2.71 -13.19 12.70
CA GLN A 18 -3.04 -14.27 11.77
C GLN A 18 -2.43 -14.03 10.38
N HIS A 19 -2.07 -15.14 9.72
CA HIS A 19 -1.68 -15.11 8.32
C HIS A 19 -2.84 -14.57 7.46
N LYS A 20 -2.55 -13.82 6.39
CA LYS A 20 -3.55 -13.13 5.55
C LYS A 20 -4.69 -14.04 5.03
N LEU A 21 -4.43 -15.34 4.84
CA LEU A 21 -5.42 -16.33 4.39
C LEU A 21 -6.22 -17.00 5.51
N LYS A 22 -5.77 -16.87 6.77
CA LYS A 22 -6.36 -17.50 7.98
C LYS A 22 -7.18 -16.52 8.83
N ARG A 23 -7.35 -15.28 8.37
CA ARG A 23 -8.26 -14.31 8.99
C ARG A 23 -9.70 -14.74 8.75
N LEU A 24 -10.63 -14.23 9.57
CA LEU A 24 -12.07 -14.47 9.41
C LEU A 24 -12.52 -14.12 7.99
N VAL A 25 -12.09 -12.95 7.50
CA VAL A 25 -12.20 -12.54 6.10
C VAL A 25 -10.79 -12.26 5.56
N GLN A 26 -10.47 -12.85 4.40
CA GLN A 26 -9.16 -12.70 3.79
C GLN A 26 -8.96 -11.27 3.28
N SER A 27 -7.81 -10.69 3.63
CA SER A 27 -7.43 -9.35 3.18
C SER A 27 -5.93 -9.27 2.90
N PRO A 28 -5.51 -8.52 1.86
CA PRO A 28 -4.09 -8.36 1.55
C PRO A 28 -3.39 -7.49 2.60
N ASN A 29 -2.11 -7.77 2.86
CA ASN A 29 -1.23 -6.92 3.68
C ASN A 29 -0.57 -5.78 2.88
N SER A 30 -0.76 -5.77 1.56
CA SER A 30 -0.21 -4.76 0.66
C SER A 30 -1.10 -3.52 0.58
N TYR A 31 -0.50 -2.38 0.24
CA TYR A 31 -1.15 -1.09 0.19
C TYR A 31 -0.50 -0.22 -0.89
N PHE A 32 -1.22 0.82 -1.31
CA PHE A 32 -0.67 1.87 -2.16
C PHE A 32 -0.30 3.05 -1.26
N MET A 33 0.79 3.74 -1.63
CA MET A 33 1.29 4.90 -0.90
C MET A 33 1.67 6.02 -1.86
N ASP A 34 1.47 7.26 -1.42
CA ASP A 34 1.86 8.44 -2.18
C ASP A 34 3.29 8.85 -1.83
N VAL A 35 4.20 8.64 -2.78
CA VAL A 35 5.61 9.01 -2.64
C VAL A 35 5.84 10.36 -3.31
N LYS A 36 6.34 11.32 -2.54
CA LYS A 36 6.76 12.62 -3.04
C LYS A 36 8.24 12.58 -3.42
N CYS A 37 8.52 12.96 -4.66
CA CYS A 37 9.90 13.04 -5.13
C CYS A 37 10.63 14.27 -4.54
N SER A 38 11.90 14.11 -4.15
CA SER A 38 12.72 15.19 -3.59
C SER A 38 13.09 16.27 -4.62
N GLY A 39 13.34 15.89 -5.88
CA GLY A 39 13.76 16.82 -6.93
C GLY A 39 12.63 17.63 -7.57
N CYS A 40 11.53 16.97 -7.94
CA CYS A 40 10.46 17.59 -8.72
C CYS A 40 9.13 17.78 -7.96
N PHE A 41 9.07 17.42 -6.67
CA PHE A 41 7.91 17.52 -5.78
C PHE A 41 6.59 16.90 -6.27
N ALA A 42 6.62 16.22 -7.41
CA ALA A 42 5.51 15.46 -7.95
C ALA A 42 5.18 14.28 -7.02
N ILE A 43 3.89 14.00 -6.91
CA ILE A 43 3.36 12.89 -6.12
C ILE A 43 3.07 11.73 -7.07
N THR A 44 3.62 10.58 -6.74
CA THR A 44 3.44 9.33 -7.49
C THR A 44 2.92 8.25 -6.56
N THR A 45 1.85 7.58 -6.97
CA THR A 45 1.28 6.43 -6.25
C THR A 45 2.15 5.20 -6.50
N VAL A 46 2.69 4.60 -5.44
CA VAL A 46 3.58 3.44 -5.49
C VAL A 46 2.96 2.27 -4.74
N PHE A 47 3.07 1.06 -5.29
CA PHE A 47 2.65 -0.16 -4.61
C PHE A 47 3.69 -0.61 -3.58
N SER A 48 3.26 -1.00 -2.38
CA SER A 48 4.19 -1.30 -1.28
C SER A 48 5.11 -2.50 -1.51
N HIS A 49 4.73 -3.43 -2.40
CA HIS A 49 5.54 -4.60 -2.78
C HIS A 49 5.85 -4.56 -4.28
N ALA A 50 6.22 -3.38 -4.80
CA ALA A 50 6.58 -3.23 -6.21
C ALA A 50 7.72 -4.19 -6.60
N GLN A 51 7.52 -4.94 -7.70
CA GLN A 51 8.49 -5.90 -8.24
C GLN A 51 9.49 -5.24 -9.21
N THR A 52 9.16 -4.07 -9.73
CA THR A 52 9.98 -3.30 -10.66
C THR A 52 10.49 -2.03 -9.98
N VAL A 53 11.63 -1.53 -10.45
CA VAL A 53 12.10 -0.18 -10.08
C VAL A 53 11.05 0.83 -10.51
N VAL A 54 10.61 1.68 -9.57
CA VAL A 54 9.61 2.73 -9.87
C VAL A 54 10.34 4.05 -10.05
N LEU A 55 10.11 4.67 -11.20
CA LEU A 55 10.67 5.97 -11.56
C LEU A 55 9.63 7.06 -11.38
N CYS A 56 10.09 8.27 -11.05
CA CYS A 56 9.22 9.44 -11.04
C CYS A 56 8.77 9.78 -12.47
N GLY A 57 7.49 10.09 -12.67
CA GLY A 57 6.94 10.41 -13.99
C GLY A 57 7.47 11.72 -14.60
N SER A 58 7.95 12.66 -13.77
CA SER A 58 8.40 13.98 -14.22
C SER A 58 9.91 14.16 -14.26
N CYS A 59 10.65 13.56 -13.31
CA CYS A 59 12.11 13.73 -13.23
C CYS A 59 12.90 12.43 -13.40
N SER A 60 12.23 11.30 -13.71
CA SER A 60 12.84 9.98 -13.99
C SER A 60 13.78 9.44 -12.90
N SER A 61 13.79 10.06 -11.72
CA SER A 61 14.56 9.62 -10.57
C SER A 61 13.96 8.34 -9.98
N VAL A 62 14.82 7.48 -9.45
CA VAL A 62 14.40 6.24 -8.78
C VAL A 62 13.71 6.58 -7.46
N LEU A 63 12.46 6.14 -7.30
CA LEU A 63 11.66 6.35 -6.09
C LEU A 63 11.72 5.14 -5.14
N CYS A 64 11.72 3.93 -5.71
CA CYS A 64 11.90 2.72 -4.93
C CYS A 64 12.58 1.61 -5.74
N GLN A 65 13.26 0.74 -4.99
CA GLN A 65 13.89 -0.48 -5.49
C GLN A 65 13.11 -1.72 -5.02
N PRO A 66 12.91 -2.72 -5.89
CA PRO A 66 12.23 -3.96 -5.51
C PRO A 66 13.09 -4.77 -4.54
N THR A 67 12.41 -5.43 -3.59
CA THR A 67 13.03 -6.37 -2.66
C THR A 67 12.18 -7.64 -2.58
N GLY A 68 12.59 -8.65 -1.81
CA GLY A 68 11.77 -9.83 -1.54
C GLY A 68 10.49 -9.56 -0.73
N GLY A 69 10.31 -8.35 -0.21
CA GLY A 69 9.16 -7.95 0.59
C GLY A 69 8.67 -6.55 0.23
N LYS A 70 8.67 -5.63 1.20
CA LYS A 70 8.31 -4.24 0.94
C LYS A 70 9.41 -3.55 0.13
N ALA A 71 9.02 -2.81 -0.90
CA ALA A 71 9.95 -2.06 -1.73
C ALA A 71 10.74 -1.06 -0.88
N ARG A 72 12.04 -0.91 -1.17
CA ARG A 72 12.93 0.01 -0.48
C ARG A 72 12.80 1.39 -1.11
N LEU A 73 12.36 2.40 -0.35
CA LEU A 73 12.30 3.78 -0.82
C LEU A 73 13.71 4.38 -0.89
N THR A 74 13.93 5.24 -1.89
CA THR A 74 15.17 6.00 -2.02
C THR A 74 15.29 7.02 -0.89
N GLU A 75 16.52 7.23 -0.39
CA GLU A 75 16.82 8.23 0.63
C GLU A 75 16.40 9.63 0.13
N GLY A 76 15.56 10.32 0.91
CA GLY A 76 15.00 11.63 0.55
C GLY A 76 13.61 11.61 -0.10
N ALA A 77 13.06 10.45 -0.47
CA ALA A 77 11.67 10.34 -0.89
C ALA A 77 10.74 10.32 0.34
N CYS A 78 9.93 11.36 0.51
CA CYS A 78 8.98 11.44 1.62
C CYS A 78 7.68 10.71 1.24
N SER A 79 7.27 9.71 2.04
CA SER A 79 5.95 9.09 1.91
C SER A 79 4.92 9.95 2.66
N SER A 80 4.03 10.60 1.94
CA SER A 80 2.90 11.31 2.54
C SER A 80 1.84 10.28 2.96
N LEU A 81 1.41 10.36 4.22
CA LEU A 81 0.53 9.41 4.90
C LEU A 81 -0.86 9.30 4.25
N ARG A 82 -0.99 8.45 3.22
CA ARG A 82 -2.27 7.83 2.87
C ARG A 82 -2.02 6.39 2.43
N ALA A 83 -1.99 5.48 3.40
CA ALA A 83 -2.06 4.06 3.12
C ALA A 83 -3.49 3.76 2.67
N ILE A 84 -3.77 3.85 1.37
CA ILE A 84 -5.06 3.41 0.83
C ILE A 84 -5.01 1.88 0.88
N PRO A 85 -5.90 1.21 1.65
CA PRO A 85 -5.93 -0.23 1.64
C PRO A 85 -6.26 -0.68 0.22
N SER A 86 -5.59 -1.72 -0.27
CA SER A 86 -5.74 -2.18 -1.66
C SER A 86 -7.21 -2.47 -2.04
N THR A 87 -8.06 -2.74 -1.05
CA THR A 87 -9.51 -2.95 -1.16
C THR A 87 -10.32 -1.68 -1.47
N HIS A 88 -9.81 -0.48 -1.17
CA HIS A 88 -10.54 0.79 -1.29
C HIS A 88 -10.43 1.46 -2.66
N ILE A 89 -9.52 0.99 -3.51
CA ILE A 89 -9.32 1.51 -4.87
C ILE A 89 -10.55 1.30 -5.77
N LEU A 90 -11.42 0.34 -5.43
CA LEU A 90 -12.60 0.02 -6.24
C LEU A 90 -13.85 0.84 -5.90
N ILE A 91 -13.87 1.65 -4.83
CA ILE A 91 -15.13 2.22 -4.29
C ILE A 91 -15.23 3.76 -4.36
N HIS A 92 -14.14 4.53 -4.44
CA HIS A 92 -14.24 6.00 -4.51
C HIS A 92 -13.23 6.67 -5.47
N PRO A 93 -13.63 6.96 -6.73
CA PRO A 93 -12.80 7.68 -7.69
C PRO A 93 -12.69 9.20 -7.45
N SER A 94 -13.35 9.77 -6.43
CA SER A 94 -13.63 11.21 -6.38
C SER A 94 -12.87 12.04 -5.34
N THR A 95 -11.89 11.50 -4.60
CA THR A 95 -11.15 12.31 -3.59
C THR A 95 -9.75 12.76 -3.99
N HIS A 96 -9.34 12.62 -5.25
CA HIS A 96 -8.03 13.12 -5.68
C HIS A 96 -8.07 13.81 -7.05
N PRO A 97 -7.82 15.14 -7.12
CA PRO A 97 -7.56 15.79 -8.39
C PRO A 97 -6.16 15.35 -8.85
N GLY A 98 -6.08 14.52 -9.89
CA GLY A 98 -4.85 14.38 -10.70
C GLY A 98 -4.15 13.02 -10.77
N SER A 99 -4.69 11.91 -10.28
CA SER A 99 -4.09 10.58 -10.56
C SER A 99 -4.91 9.77 -11.56
N SER A 100 -4.40 9.71 -12.79
CA SER A 100 -4.92 8.84 -13.86
C SER A 100 -4.74 7.38 -13.45
N TYR A 101 -5.79 6.79 -12.86
CA TYR A 101 -5.81 5.38 -12.52
C TYR A 101 -5.99 4.56 -13.81
N ARG A 102 -4.88 4.30 -14.52
CA ARG A 102 -4.89 3.37 -15.66
C ARG A 102 -5.23 1.98 -15.12
N ARG A 103 -6.51 1.59 -15.21
CA ARG A 103 -6.93 0.19 -15.12
C ARG A 103 -6.05 -0.60 -16.08
N LYS A 104 -5.14 -1.42 -15.56
CA LYS A 104 -4.53 -2.49 -16.35
C LYS A 104 -5.64 -3.54 -16.50
N ASN A 105 -6.17 -3.64 -17.72
CA ASN A 105 -6.95 -4.80 -18.16
C ASN A 105 -6.14 -6.08 -17.98
#